data_AF-T0Q7T3-F1
#
_entry.id   AF-T0Q7T3-F1
#
_cell.length_a   1.000
_cell.length_b   1.000
_cell.length_c   1.000
_cell.angle_alpha   90.00
_cell.angle_beta   90.00
_cell.angle_gamma   90.00
#
_symmetry.space_group_name_H-M   'P 1'
#
loop_
_entity.id
_entity.type
_entity.pdbx_description
1 polymer ?
#
loop_
_entity_poly.entity_id
_entity_poly.type
_entity_poly.pdbx_seq_one_letter_code
_entity_poly.pdbx_strand_id
1 'polypeptide(L)'
;MERRGIDELEQDTAGAEDLSPDEITALLFPVAWQSYHRFAVAYSKLALRGWVKQPSPSCAAASLAGALNTLHEYGRDHPAAFSTRHVLDVYCHLFRDKINRQRAQLETLLAHSLASLEAAVEQSLAAEGLRLGGVGDAKVSKKSRRRHVAACVAHLASDETSVFRALTSAVVAVEDAAATPDDAGDDDAVATELSLGSDRWRPALDTYFHRLDGLAKLERDDKPSTAICGNHTLLEAANYIFSTSPPASASRLATLKGRHFMGKSLRGVQVECVASASDNNTGRLEVLWRALWAAFTDDNTVLLFHLTNHYALLFALREWVDETSGHVRQVLTARKGQRPTAWIDFDDVHRMLCGWGGYRILAFQRTTTRV
;
A
#
# COMPACT_ATOMS: atom_id res chain seq x y z
N MET A 1 26.30 -3.58 22.70
CA MET A 1 24.91 -4.07 22.61
C MET A 1 24.54 -4.07 21.14
N GLU A 2 24.66 -5.22 20.48
CA GLU A 2 24.26 -5.36 19.07
C GLU A 2 22.76 -5.08 18.95
N ARG A 3 22.40 -4.16 18.05
CA ARG A 3 21.00 -3.85 17.76
C ARG A 3 20.39 -5.05 17.03
N ARG A 4 19.71 -5.91 17.77
CA ARG A 4 18.85 -6.96 17.19
C ARG A 4 17.64 -6.27 16.56
N GLY A 5 17.68 -6.12 15.23
CA GLY A 5 16.59 -5.55 14.43
C GLY A 5 15.41 -6.53 14.29
N ILE A 6 14.38 -6.07 13.57
CA ILE A 6 13.12 -6.75 13.22
C ILE A 6 13.25 -8.23 12.81
N ASP A 7 14.43 -8.64 12.35
CA ASP A 7 14.68 -9.98 11.85
C ASP A 7 14.52 -11.10 12.89
N GLU A 8 14.58 -10.83 14.20
CA GLU A 8 14.46 -11.90 15.23
C GLU A 8 13.03 -12.14 15.75
N LEU A 9 12.15 -11.14 15.78
CA LEU A 9 10.91 -11.18 16.58
C LEU A 9 9.68 -11.77 15.88
N GLU A 10 9.69 -11.93 14.55
CA GLU A 10 8.59 -12.55 13.80
C GLU A 10 9.05 -13.81 13.06
N GLN A 11 10.13 -14.49 13.48
CA GLN A 11 10.61 -15.75 12.87
C GLN A 11 9.71 -16.97 13.17
N ASP A 12 8.66 -17.18 12.35
CA ASP A 12 7.96 -18.49 12.26
C ASP A 12 8.94 -19.67 12.04
N THR A 13 10.12 -19.43 11.46
CA THR A 13 11.38 -20.18 11.61
C THR A 13 12.54 -19.31 11.07
N ALA A 14 13.79 -19.62 11.42
CA ALA A 14 14.98 -19.05 10.79
C ALA A 14 15.20 -19.55 9.34
N GLY A 15 14.55 -20.66 8.98
CA GLY A 15 14.66 -21.31 7.68
C GLY A 15 13.66 -20.76 6.67
N ALA A 16 14.16 -20.42 5.48
CA ALA A 16 13.34 -20.28 4.29
C ALA A 16 13.03 -21.68 3.74
N GLU A 17 12.07 -22.39 4.34
CA GLU A 17 11.67 -23.68 3.77
C GLU A 17 10.76 -23.39 2.58
N ASP A 18 11.36 -23.44 1.38
CA ASP A 18 10.60 -23.63 0.15
C ASP A 18 9.66 -24.82 0.35
N LEU A 19 8.40 -24.65 -0.06
CA LEU A 19 7.43 -25.74 0.06
C LEU A 19 7.90 -26.91 -0.80
N SER A 20 8.00 -28.09 -0.19
CA SER A 20 8.24 -29.33 -0.91
C SER A 20 7.11 -29.58 -1.94
N PRO A 21 7.34 -30.40 -2.99
CA PRO A 21 6.29 -30.74 -3.95
C PRO A 21 5.02 -31.32 -3.30
N ASP A 22 5.17 -32.09 -2.22
CA ASP A 22 4.05 -32.67 -1.48
C ASP A 22 3.29 -31.61 -0.68
N GLU A 23 3.98 -30.66 -0.06
CA GLU A 23 3.35 -29.52 0.61
C GLU A 23 2.62 -28.59 -0.37
N ILE A 24 3.21 -28.35 -1.55
CA ILE A 24 2.52 -27.59 -2.62
C ILE A 24 1.25 -28.33 -3.04
N THR A 25 1.33 -29.65 -3.21
CA THR A 25 0.15 -30.47 -3.56
C THR A 25 -0.91 -30.39 -2.45
N ALA A 26 -0.54 -30.58 -1.19
CA ALA A 26 -1.46 -30.47 -0.06
C ALA A 26 -2.07 -29.06 0.08
N LEU A 27 -1.32 -28.02 -0.27
CA LEU A 27 -1.77 -26.63 -0.24
C LEU A 27 -2.78 -26.33 -1.36
N LEU A 28 -2.52 -26.83 -2.57
CA LEU A 28 -3.29 -26.52 -3.77
C LEU A 28 -4.60 -27.31 -3.87
N PHE A 29 -4.54 -28.61 -3.57
CA PHE A 29 -5.63 -29.53 -3.81
C PHE A 29 -6.45 -29.79 -2.53
N PRO A 30 -7.76 -29.50 -2.49
CA PRO A 30 -8.59 -29.89 -1.37
C PRO A 30 -8.66 -31.42 -1.26
N VAL A 31 -8.88 -31.97 -0.06
CA VAL A 31 -8.85 -33.44 0.19
C VAL A 31 -9.73 -34.23 -0.80
N ALA A 32 -10.89 -33.71 -1.16
CA ALA A 32 -11.85 -34.33 -2.07
C ALA A 32 -11.67 -33.94 -3.55
N TRP A 33 -10.52 -33.39 -3.97
CA TRP A 33 -10.36 -32.88 -5.34
C TRP A 33 -10.60 -33.92 -6.43
N GLN A 34 -10.30 -35.19 -6.15
CA GLN A 34 -10.46 -36.31 -7.08
C GLN A 34 -11.92 -36.73 -7.29
N SER A 35 -12.81 -36.40 -6.36
CA SER A 35 -14.23 -36.72 -6.49
C SER A 35 -15.01 -35.68 -7.30
N TYR A 36 -14.41 -34.53 -7.61
CA TYR A 36 -15.09 -33.49 -8.39
C TYR A 36 -15.10 -33.85 -9.88
N HIS A 37 -16.27 -33.80 -10.50
CA HIS A 37 -16.41 -34.00 -11.94
C HIS A 37 -15.62 -32.97 -12.77
N ARG A 38 -15.45 -31.76 -12.24
CA ARG A 38 -14.67 -30.67 -12.84
C ARG A 38 -13.91 -29.94 -11.73
N PHE A 39 -12.60 -29.92 -11.86
CA PHE A 39 -11.69 -29.19 -10.98
C PHE A 39 -10.61 -28.54 -11.84
N ALA A 40 -10.31 -27.28 -11.55
CA ALA A 40 -9.20 -26.57 -12.14
C ALA A 40 -8.40 -25.84 -11.06
N VAL A 41 -7.08 -25.83 -11.21
CA VAL A 41 -6.15 -25.08 -10.36
C VAL A 41 -5.07 -24.46 -11.23
N ALA A 42 -4.73 -23.21 -10.93
CA ALA A 42 -3.58 -22.53 -11.46
C ALA A 42 -2.75 -22.01 -10.29
N TYR A 43 -1.43 -22.12 -10.34
CA TYR A 43 -0.55 -21.59 -9.31
C TYR A 43 0.74 -21.05 -9.90
N SER A 44 1.35 -20.08 -9.22
CA SER A 44 2.63 -19.51 -9.63
C SER A 44 3.75 -20.07 -8.76
N LYS A 45 4.54 -20.98 -9.32
CA LYS A 45 5.76 -21.48 -8.66
C LYS A 45 6.76 -20.36 -8.40
N LEU A 46 6.83 -19.36 -9.29
CA LEU A 46 7.68 -18.19 -9.10
C LEU A 46 7.21 -17.35 -7.92
N ALA A 47 5.90 -17.13 -7.75
CA ALA A 47 5.37 -16.41 -6.59
C ALA A 47 5.65 -17.17 -5.28
N LEU A 48 5.45 -18.49 -5.28
CA LEU A 48 5.75 -19.36 -4.12
C LEU A 48 7.23 -19.42 -3.76
N ARG A 49 8.16 -19.16 -4.70
CA ARG A 49 9.61 -19.14 -4.46
C ARG A 49 10.16 -17.73 -4.19
N GLY A 50 9.53 -16.70 -4.74
CA GLY A 50 9.96 -15.31 -4.65
C GLY A 50 9.27 -14.49 -3.57
N TRP A 51 8.31 -15.09 -2.84
CA TRP A 51 7.60 -14.40 -1.76
C TRP A 51 8.56 -13.88 -0.69
N VAL A 52 8.20 -12.75 -0.10
CA VAL A 52 8.93 -12.16 1.01
C VAL A 52 8.04 -12.20 2.23
N LYS A 53 8.65 -12.59 3.36
CA LYS A 53 7.95 -12.59 4.63
C LYS A 53 7.40 -11.19 4.93
N GLN A 54 6.17 -11.15 5.45
CA GLN A 54 5.42 -9.90 5.60
C GLN A 54 5.40 -9.49 7.07
N PRO A 55 6.46 -8.83 7.58
CA PRO A 55 6.46 -8.39 8.95
C PRO A 55 5.33 -7.38 9.14
N SER A 56 4.67 -7.46 10.29
CA SER A 56 3.79 -6.36 10.69
C SER A 56 4.64 -5.13 11.00
N PRO A 57 4.17 -3.90 10.74
CA PRO A 57 3.14 -3.48 9.80
C PRO A 57 3.75 -3.00 8.46
N SER A 58 4.64 -3.79 7.86
CA SER A 58 5.38 -3.48 6.62
C SER A 58 4.96 -4.33 5.41
N CYS A 59 3.74 -4.87 5.45
CA CYS A 59 3.25 -5.80 4.42
C CYS A 59 3.22 -5.23 2.99
N ALA A 60 3.03 -3.92 2.80
CA ALA A 60 3.09 -3.32 1.46
C ALA A 60 4.48 -3.47 0.84
N ALA A 61 5.52 -3.18 1.63
CA ALA A 61 6.91 -3.29 1.19
C ALA A 61 7.28 -4.74 0.88
N ALA A 62 6.91 -5.67 1.77
CA ALA A 62 7.16 -7.09 1.57
C ALA A 62 6.44 -7.64 0.33
N SER A 63 5.18 -7.25 0.12
CA SER A 63 4.39 -7.71 -1.03
C SER A 63 4.91 -7.14 -2.35
N LEU A 64 5.33 -5.88 -2.37
CA LEU A 64 5.97 -5.32 -3.56
C LEU A 64 7.32 -6.02 -3.83
N ALA A 65 8.13 -6.27 -2.80
CA ALA A 65 9.38 -7.02 -2.94
C ALA A 65 9.13 -8.42 -3.52
N GLY A 66 8.13 -9.14 -3.01
CA GLY A 66 7.73 -10.46 -3.54
C GLY A 66 7.24 -10.40 -4.98
N ALA A 67 6.48 -9.35 -5.34
CA ALA A 67 6.03 -9.15 -6.71
C ALA A 67 7.21 -8.92 -7.67
N LEU A 68 8.16 -8.07 -7.27
CA LEU A 68 9.38 -7.82 -8.04
C LEU A 68 10.25 -9.08 -8.16
N ASN A 69 10.45 -9.83 -7.08
CA ASN A 69 11.18 -11.11 -7.12
C ASN A 69 10.54 -12.09 -8.11
N THR A 70 9.21 -12.21 -8.07
CA THR A 70 8.45 -13.03 -9.02
C THR A 70 8.66 -12.56 -10.46
N LEU A 71 8.65 -11.24 -10.70
CA LEU A 71 8.90 -10.65 -12.02
C LEU A 71 10.38 -10.65 -12.44
N HIS A 72 11.32 -10.89 -11.54
CA HIS A 72 12.72 -11.10 -11.88
C HIS A 72 13.11 -12.59 -11.91
N GLU A 73 12.19 -13.49 -11.55
CA GLU A 73 12.43 -14.93 -11.35
C GLU A 73 13.47 -15.19 -10.24
N TYR A 74 13.59 -14.28 -9.29
CA TYR A 74 14.46 -14.42 -8.13
C TYR A 74 13.78 -15.31 -7.09
N GLY A 75 14.47 -16.39 -6.73
CA GLY A 75 14.20 -17.11 -5.48
C GLY A 75 14.61 -16.27 -4.28
N ARG A 76 14.11 -16.61 -3.09
CA ARG A 76 14.44 -15.91 -1.83
C ARG A 76 15.92 -15.91 -1.48
N ASP A 77 16.64 -16.94 -1.90
CA ASP A 77 18.08 -17.13 -1.71
C ASP A 77 18.92 -16.42 -2.79
N HIS A 78 18.27 -15.87 -3.82
CA HIS A 78 18.98 -15.18 -4.89
C HIS A 78 19.66 -13.92 -4.34
N PRO A 79 20.97 -13.70 -4.59
CA PRO A 79 21.70 -12.55 -4.04
C PRO A 79 21.13 -11.18 -4.42
N ALA A 80 20.44 -11.11 -5.57
CA ALA A 80 19.77 -9.89 -6.05
C ALA A 80 18.27 -9.83 -5.69
N ALA A 81 17.75 -10.76 -4.88
CA ALA A 81 16.36 -10.72 -4.45
C ALA A 81 16.06 -9.44 -3.66
N PHE A 82 14.93 -8.82 -3.97
CA PHE A 82 14.38 -7.71 -3.21
C PHE A 82 13.93 -8.20 -1.83
N SER A 83 14.37 -7.48 -0.79
CA SER A 83 13.93 -7.65 0.58
C SER A 83 12.87 -6.60 0.93
N THR A 84 12.16 -6.80 2.03
CA THR A 84 11.28 -5.77 2.59
C THR A 84 12.04 -4.47 2.85
N ARG A 85 13.31 -4.56 3.28
CA ARG A 85 14.14 -3.38 3.57
C ARG A 85 14.42 -2.56 2.30
N HIS A 86 14.79 -3.20 1.19
CA HIS A 86 15.02 -2.51 -0.08
C HIS A 86 13.82 -1.65 -0.49
N VAL A 87 12.60 -2.17 -0.35
CA VAL A 87 11.38 -1.42 -0.69
C VAL A 87 11.04 -0.35 0.34
N LEU A 88 11.29 -0.58 1.63
CA LEU A 88 11.12 0.44 2.67
C LEU A 88 12.03 1.65 2.43
N ASP A 89 13.28 1.43 2.03
CA ASP A 89 14.21 2.50 1.70
C ASP A 89 13.70 3.36 0.53
N VAL A 90 13.12 2.72 -0.49
CA VAL A 90 12.47 3.41 -1.61
C VAL A 90 11.26 4.21 -1.13
N TYR A 91 10.39 3.65 -0.28
CA TYR A 91 9.28 4.42 0.29
C TYR A 91 9.77 5.64 1.09
N CYS A 92 10.80 5.47 1.93
CA CYS A 92 11.37 6.60 2.67
C CYS A 92 11.87 7.69 1.72
N HIS A 93 12.57 7.31 0.64
CA HIS A 93 13.03 8.25 -0.37
C HIS A 93 11.87 8.99 -1.05
N LEU A 94 10.85 8.27 -1.54
CA LEU A 94 9.67 8.87 -2.17
C LEU A 94 8.93 9.83 -1.23
N PHE A 95 8.78 9.48 0.04
CA PHE A 95 8.12 10.34 1.02
C PHE A 95 8.95 11.58 1.37
N ARG A 96 10.28 11.44 1.55
CA ARG A 96 11.17 12.60 1.75
C ARG A 96 11.09 13.56 0.58
N ASP A 97 11.10 13.04 -0.65
CA ASP A 97 10.94 13.85 -1.86
C ASP A 97 9.59 14.58 -1.91
N LYS A 98 8.49 13.88 -1.60
CA LYS A 98 7.14 14.49 -1.51
C LYS A 98 7.08 15.57 -0.44
N ILE A 99 7.62 15.31 0.75
CA ILE A 99 7.70 16.25 1.87
C ILE A 99 8.52 17.48 1.48
N ASN A 100 9.69 17.30 0.87
CA ASN A 100 10.56 18.41 0.45
C ASN A 100 9.88 19.29 -0.60
N ARG A 101 9.23 18.70 -1.62
CA ARG A 101 8.47 19.46 -2.61
C ARG A 101 7.32 20.24 -1.99
N GLN A 102 6.56 19.60 -1.09
CA GLN A 102 5.43 20.24 -0.43
C GLN A 102 5.87 21.33 0.55
N ARG A 103 6.98 21.12 1.29
CA ARG A 103 7.62 22.13 2.12
C ARG A 103 7.99 23.34 1.28
N ALA A 104 8.72 23.15 0.18
CA ALA A 104 9.11 24.26 -0.71
C ALA A 104 7.91 25.05 -1.27
N GLN A 105 6.83 24.35 -1.64
CA GLN A 105 5.59 24.99 -2.10
C GLN A 105 4.93 25.83 -0.99
N LEU A 106 4.81 25.28 0.22
CA LEU A 106 4.23 25.97 1.37
C LEU A 106 5.12 27.14 1.83
N GLU A 107 6.43 26.97 1.87
CA GLU A 107 7.37 28.05 2.23
C GLU A 107 7.36 29.18 1.20
N THR A 108 7.26 28.86 -0.09
CA THR A 108 7.07 29.84 -1.16
C THR A 108 5.75 30.60 -0.99
N LEU A 109 4.67 29.87 -0.71
CA LEU A 109 3.35 30.45 -0.50
C LEU A 109 3.33 31.39 0.71
N LEU A 110 4.00 31.00 1.80
CA LEU A 110 4.06 31.76 3.05
C LEU A 110 5.17 32.82 3.07
N ALA A 111 6.05 32.81 2.07
CA ALA A 111 7.30 33.57 2.01
C ALA A 111 8.25 33.34 3.21
N HIS A 112 8.10 32.23 3.94
CA HIS A 112 8.80 31.96 5.20
C HIS A 112 9.00 30.47 5.43
N SER A 113 9.99 30.13 6.27
CA SER A 113 10.28 28.72 6.58
C SER A 113 9.21 28.08 7.48
N LEU A 114 8.94 26.80 7.26
CA LEU A 114 8.07 25.98 8.11
C LEU A 114 8.76 25.46 9.38
N ALA A 115 10.07 25.64 9.53
CA ALA A 115 10.85 25.06 10.64
C ALA A 115 10.30 25.44 12.03
N SER A 116 9.91 26.70 12.22
CA SER A 116 9.33 27.15 13.50
C SER A 116 7.96 26.52 13.78
N LEU A 117 7.14 26.30 12.75
CA LEU A 117 5.85 25.63 12.89
C LEU A 117 6.04 24.14 13.20
N GLU A 118 6.99 23.48 12.53
CA GLU A 118 7.33 22.07 12.80
C GLU A 118 7.76 21.88 14.25
N ALA A 119 8.72 22.68 14.73
CA ALA A 119 9.20 22.62 16.10
C ALA A 119 8.06 22.89 17.12
N ALA A 120 7.20 23.87 16.85
CA ALA A 120 6.05 24.17 17.70
C ALA A 120 5.05 23.01 17.77
N VAL A 121 4.76 22.36 16.63
CA VAL A 121 3.84 21.21 16.58
C VAL A 121 4.44 20.01 17.30
N GLU A 122 5.73 19.71 17.10
CA GLU A 122 6.41 18.63 17.81
C GLU A 122 6.43 18.84 19.32
N GLN A 123 6.72 20.07 19.77
CA GLN A 123 6.68 20.43 21.19
C GLN A 123 5.27 20.31 21.77
N SER A 124 4.25 20.77 21.02
CA SER A 124 2.85 20.69 21.44
C SER A 124 2.37 19.23 21.56
N LEU A 125 2.78 18.36 20.64
CA LEU A 125 2.50 16.92 20.72
C LEU A 125 3.22 16.28 21.92
N ALA A 126 4.50 16.58 22.12
CA ALA A 126 5.30 16.04 23.21
C ALA A 126 4.73 16.41 24.59
N ALA A 127 4.15 17.60 24.75
CA ALA A 127 3.48 18.03 25.97
C ALA A 127 2.28 17.14 26.36
N GLU A 128 1.66 16.45 25.40
CA GLU A 128 0.60 15.46 25.64
C GLU A 128 1.11 14.00 25.58
N GLY A 129 2.43 13.79 25.61
CA GLY A 129 3.04 12.46 25.49
C GLY A 129 2.94 11.84 24.08
N LEU A 130 2.57 12.63 23.08
CA LEU A 130 2.43 12.20 21.69
C LEU A 130 3.71 12.51 20.89
N ARG A 131 3.95 11.76 19.81
CA ARG A 131 5.03 12.07 18.86
C ARG A 131 4.68 11.62 17.44
N LEU A 132 5.17 12.37 16.45
CA LEU A 132 5.15 11.89 15.05
C LEU A 132 5.87 10.54 14.99
N GLY A 133 5.31 9.57 14.27
CA GLY A 133 5.86 8.21 14.30
C GLY A 133 5.60 7.45 15.61
N GLY A 134 4.74 7.95 16.49
CA GLY A 134 4.39 7.29 17.76
C GLY A 134 3.59 5.98 17.60
N VAL A 135 3.72 5.10 18.60
CA VAL A 135 2.98 3.83 18.74
C VAL A 135 2.28 3.78 20.09
N GLY A 136 1.25 2.94 20.23
CA GLY A 136 0.51 2.81 21.49
C GLY A 136 -0.01 4.15 21.97
N ASP A 137 0.26 4.48 23.23
CA ASP A 137 -0.18 5.72 23.87
C ASP A 137 0.48 6.97 23.29
N ALA A 138 1.65 6.84 22.65
CA ALA A 138 2.33 7.95 21.98
C ALA A 138 1.81 8.23 20.56
N LYS A 139 0.84 7.44 20.07
CA LYS A 139 0.33 7.51 18.69
C LYS A 139 -0.46 8.80 18.45
N VAL A 140 -0.06 9.53 17.40
CA VAL A 140 -0.82 10.69 16.91
C VAL A 140 -1.99 10.21 16.04
N SER A 141 -3.21 10.56 16.43
CA SER A 141 -4.42 10.37 15.60
C SER A 141 -4.59 11.53 14.62
N LYS A 142 -5.36 11.33 13.53
CA LYS A 142 -5.71 12.37 12.55
C LYS A 142 -6.34 13.60 13.24
N LYS A 143 -7.28 13.37 14.16
CA LYS A 143 -7.94 14.43 14.94
C LYS A 143 -6.95 15.18 15.84
N SER A 144 -6.08 14.46 16.55
CA SER A 144 -5.06 15.08 17.41
C SER A 144 -4.10 15.93 16.59
N ARG A 145 -3.52 15.37 15.51
CA ARG A 145 -2.61 16.11 14.61
C ARG A 145 -3.22 17.43 14.13
N ARG A 146 -4.44 17.39 13.60
CA ARG A 146 -5.14 18.59 13.11
C ARG A 146 -5.32 19.65 14.19
N ARG A 147 -5.67 19.22 15.41
CA ARG A 147 -5.82 20.12 16.56
C ARG A 147 -4.50 20.81 16.91
N HIS A 148 -3.40 20.07 17.02
CA HIS A 148 -2.09 20.64 17.34
C HIS A 148 -1.57 21.57 16.24
N VAL A 149 -1.69 21.17 14.97
CA VAL A 149 -1.30 22.03 13.83
C VAL A 149 -2.09 23.34 13.85
N ALA A 150 -3.41 23.29 14.02
CA ALA A 150 -4.24 24.48 14.08
C ALA A 150 -3.90 25.40 15.27
N ALA A 151 -3.68 24.83 16.47
CA ALA A 151 -3.31 25.57 17.65
C ALA A 151 -1.95 26.28 17.50
N CYS A 152 -0.94 25.59 16.93
CA CYS A 152 0.38 26.17 16.69
C CYS A 152 0.34 27.28 15.63
N VAL A 153 -0.45 27.13 14.56
CA VAL A 153 -0.65 28.20 13.56
C VAL A 153 -1.27 29.43 14.21
N ALA A 154 -2.32 29.27 15.02
CA ALA A 154 -2.98 30.37 15.70
C ALA A 154 -2.06 31.07 16.73
N HIS A 155 -1.30 30.29 17.51
CA HIS A 155 -0.34 30.84 18.47
C HIS A 155 0.75 31.64 17.77
N LEU A 156 1.37 31.07 16.73
CA LEU A 156 2.41 31.77 15.98
C LEU A 156 1.85 33.04 15.34
N ALA A 157 0.61 33.06 14.86
CA ALA A 157 0.00 34.23 14.24
C ALA A 157 -0.29 35.41 15.19
N SER A 158 -0.39 35.14 16.49
CA SER A 158 -0.67 36.16 17.51
C SER A 158 0.52 37.07 17.82
N ASP A 159 1.74 36.65 17.43
CA ASP A 159 2.93 37.49 17.52
C ASP A 159 2.88 38.62 16.47
N GLU A 160 3.16 39.85 16.87
CA GLU A 160 2.84 41.06 16.09
C GLU A 160 3.57 41.15 14.74
N THR A 161 4.66 40.41 14.60
CA THR A 161 5.52 40.29 13.41
C THR A 161 5.30 39.00 12.63
N SER A 162 4.32 38.17 13.01
CA SER A 162 4.18 36.83 12.48
C SER A 162 3.42 36.75 11.16
N VAL A 163 4.06 36.01 10.27
CA VAL A 163 3.65 35.64 8.91
C VAL A 163 2.40 34.77 8.92
N PHE A 164 2.20 34.00 10.00
CA PHE A 164 1.04 33.15 10.18
C PHE A 164 -0.25 33.97 10.40
N ARG A 165 -0.17 35.30 10.54
CA ARG A 165 -1.33 36.19 10.53
C ARG A 165 -2.14 36.08 9.23
N ALA A 166 -1.47 35.99 8.07
CA ALA A 166 -2.16 35.82 6.79
C ALA A 166 -2.97 34.51 6.73
N LEU A 167 -2.45 33.45 7.35
CA LEU A 167 -3.17 32.18 7.48
C LEU A 167 -4.36 32.33 8.44
N THR A 168 -4.18 32.99 9.58
CA THR A 168 -5.23 33.15 10.61
C THR A 168 -6.38 34.07 10.17
N SER A 169 -6.12 35.09 9.36
CA SER A 169 -7.19 35.89 8.75
C SER A 169 -8.09 35.06 7.82
N ALA A 170 -7.56 34.01 7.18
CA ALA A 170 -8.35 33.03 6.45
C ALA A 170 -9.00 31.98 7.37
N VAL A 171 -8.50 31.78 8.60
CA VAL A 171 -9.08 30.82 9.57
C VAL A 171 -10.46 31.29 10.06
N VAL A 172 -10.58 32.58 10.41
CA VAL A 172 -11.77 33.15 11.06
C VAL A 172 -12.97 33.25 10.10
N ALA A 173 -12.75 33.22 8.79
CA ALA A 173 -13.82 33.36 7.79
C ALA A 173 -14.63 32.07 7.53
N VAL A 174 -14.24 30.92 8.10
CA VAL A 174 -14.66 29.58 7.60
C VAL A 174 -15.23 28.67 8.67
N GLU A 175 -15.36 29.11 9.93
CA GLU A 175 -15.98 28.28 10.98
C GLU A 175 -17.47 27.93 10.72
N ASP A 176 -18.09 28.45 9.65
CA ASP A 176 -19.46 28.15 9.21
C ASP A 176 -19.61 27.11 8.07
N ALA A 177 -18.54 26.50 7.54
CA ALA A 177 -18.65 25.54 6.44
C ALA A 177 -18.44 24.08 6.87
N ALA A 178 -19.50 23.28 6.70
CA ALA A 178 -19.67 21.90 7.12
C ALA A 178 -18.61 20.87 6.67
N ALA A 179 -18.59 19.75 7.40
CA ALA A 179 -17.73 18.58 7.26
C ALA A 179 -17.54 18.08 5.82
N THR A 180 -16.28 17.93 5.43
CA THR A 180 -15.86 17.20 4.22
C THR A 180 -16.01 15.68 4.45
N PRO A 181 -16.36 14.91 3.39
CA PRO A 181 -16.66 13.49 3.53
C PRO A 181 -15.42 12.65 3.84
N ASP A 182 -15.66 11.55 4.57
CA ASP A 182 -14.68 10.56 5.00
C ASP A 182 -13.82 9.97 3.86
N ASP A 183 -12.50 10.00 4.09
CA ASP A 183 -11.47 8.96 3.92
C ASP A 183 -11.67 7.90 2.80
N ALA A 184 -12.06 8.35 1.62
CA ALA A 184 -12.18 7.52 0.43
C ALA A 184 -11.29 8.03 -0.70
N GLY A 185 -9.99 7.77 -0.61
CA GLY A 185 -9.10 7.79 -1.76
C GLY A 185 -7.74 8.39 -1.48
N ASP A 186 -6.68 7.66 -1.87
CA ASP A 186 -5.30 8.12 -2.08
C ASP A 186 -5.10 9.62 -1.78
N ASP A 187 -4.59 9.92 -0.58
CA ASP A 187 -4.16 11.26 -0.13
C ASP A 187 -3.01 11.85 -0.98
N ASP A 188 -2.64 11.17 -2.08
CA ASP A 188 -1.72 11.64 -3.12
C ASP A 188 -2.42 12.47 -4.22
N ALA A 189 -3.56 13.09 -3.89
CA ALA A 189 -4.18 14.09 -4.75
C ALA A 189 -3.12 15.09 -5.26
N VAL A 190 -3.00 15.13 -6.60
CA VAL A 190 -2.05 15.95 -7.36
C VAL A 190 -2.03 17.37 -6.81
N ALA A 191 -0.82 17.89 -6.56
CA ALA A 191 -0.56 19.25 -6.10
C ALA A 191 -1.40 20.25 -6.92
N THR A 192 -2.55 20.63 -6.36
CA THR A 192 -3.41 21.66 -6.93
C THR A 192 -2.76 22.98 -6.56
N GLU A 193 -2.64 23.91 -7.50
CA GLU A 193 -2.04 25.22 -7.27
C GLU A 193 -2.58 25.84 -5.96
N LEU A 194 -1.66 26.05 -5.01
CA LEU A 194 -1.95 26.66 -3.72
C LEU A 194 -1.95 28.17 -3.89
N SER A 195 -2.99 28.83 -3.40
CA SER A 195 -3.09 30.30 -3.34
C SER A 195 -3.45 30.74 -1.93
N LEU A 196 -2.79 31.80 -1.46
CA LEU A 196 -2.98 32.38 -0.12
C LEU A 196 -4.42 32.86 0.12
N GLY A 197 -5.14 33.22 -0.94
CA GLY A 197 -6.54 33.65 -0.87
C GLY A 197 -7.56 32.50 -0.84
N SER A 198 -7.12 31.25 -0.77
CA SER A 198 -7.99 30.08 -0.75
C SER A 198 -7.76 29.23 0.51
N ASP A 199 -8.81 28.60 1.04
CA ASP A 199 -8.71 27.69 2.19
C ASP A 199 -7.91 26.40 1.93
N ARG A 200 -7.32 26.28 0.74
CA ARG A 200 -6.57 25.12 0.28
C ARG A 200 -5.26 24.92 1.02
N TRP A 201 -4.74 25.94 1.70
CA TRP A 201 -3.53 25.82 2.52
C TRP A 201 -3.74 24.91 3.75
N ARG A 202 -4.95 24.86 4.32
CA ARG A 202 -5.24 24.03 5.51
C ARG A 202 -5.15 22.54 5.20
N PRO A 203 -5.85 22.00 4.17
CA PRO A 203 -5.64 20.63 3.71
C PRO A 203 -4.18 20.37 3.36
N ALA A 204 -3.49 21.32 2.71
CA ALA A 204 -2.09 21.15 2.35
C ALA A 204 -1.17 21.00 3.57
N LEU A 205 -1.35 21.80 4.62
CA LEU A 205 -0.60 21.64 5.89
C LEU A 205 -0.96 20.34 6.61
N ASP A 206 -2.24 19.94 6.64
CA ASP A 206 -2.62 18.65 7.24
C ASP A 206 -1.97 17.48 6.50
N THR A 207 -2.00 17.49 5.16
CA THR A 207 -1.30 16.49 4.33
C THR A 207 0.21 16.52 4.56
N TYR A 208 0.80 17.70 4.72
CA TYR A 208 2.23 17.85 5.00
C TYR A 208 2.62 17.17 6.32
N PHE A 209 1.95 17.50 7.42
CA PHE A 209 2.20 16.86 8.72
C PHE A 209 1.76 15.39 8.73
N HIS A 210 0.78 14.99 7.94
CA HIS A 210 0.43 13.58 7.76
C HIS A 210 1.58 12.80 7.14
N ARG A 211 2.24 13.37 6.11
CA ARG A 211 3.41 12.77 5.47
C ARG A 211 4.62 12.73 6.40
N LEU A 212 4.86 13.77 7.19
CA LEU A 212 5.91 13.76 8.23
C LEU A 212 5.69 12.62 9.24
N ASP A 213 4.46 12.49 9.76
CA ASP A 213 4.09 11.37 10.64
C ASP A 213 4.29 10.02 9.93
N GLY A 214 3.87 9.90 8.67
CA GLY A 214 4.03 8.71 7.86
C GLY A 214 5.49 8.32 7.61
N LEU A 215 6.36 9.29 7.30
CA LEU A 215 7.80 9.08 7.13
C LEU A 215 8.44 8.62 8.44
N ALA A 216 8.13 9.27 9.56
CA ALA A 216 8.63 8.87 10.87
C ALA A 216 8.18 7.44 11.24
N LYS A 217 7.00 7.00 10.76
CA LYS A 217 6.54 5.60 10.91
C LYS A 217 7.30 4.62 10.02
N LEU A 218 7.66 5.02 8.80
CA LEU A 218 8.44 4.21 7.86
C LEU A 218 9.90 4.03 8.34
N GLU A 219 10.47 5.04 8.98
CA GLU A 219 11.87 5.08 9.40
C GLU A 219 12.17 4.39 10.74
N ARG A 220 11.16 3.81 11.40
CA ARG A 220 11.39 3.13 12.68
C ARG A 220 12.37 1.95 12.54
N ASP A 221 13.33 1.89 13.45
CA ASP A 221 14.36 0.84 13.51
C ASP A 221 13.79 -0.55 13.86
N ASP A 222 12.74 -0.59 14.69
CA ASP A 222 12.22 -1.81 15.33
C ASP A 222 10.95 -2.37 14.66
N LYS A 223 10.12 -1.51 14.06
CA LYS A 223 8.84 -1.90 13.46
C LYS A 223 8.33 -0.87 12.45
N PRO A 224 8.98 -0.73 11.28
CA PRO A 224 8.62 0.24 10.26
C PRO A 224 7.21 -0.04 9.74
N SER A 225 6.44 1.02 9.52
CA SER A 225 5.04 0.90 9.12
C SER A 225 4.79 1.47 7.75
N THR A 226 4.24 0.62 6.88
CA THR A 226 3.76 1.02 5.55
C THR A 226 2.30 1.45 5.57
N ALA A 227 1.74 1.82 6.73
CA ALA A 227 0.33 2.24 6.83
C ALA A 227 0.05 3.55 6.06
N ILE A 228 1.08 4.37 5.82
CA ILE A 228 0.99 5.57 4.98
C ILE A 228 1.04 5.23 3.47
N CYS A 229 1.51 4.03 3.11
CA CYS A 229 1.68 3.64 1.71
C CYS A 229 0.37 3.09 1.15
N GLY A 230 -0.30 3.90 0.32
CA GLY A 230 -1.47 3.48 -0.45
C GLY A 230 -1.09 2.80 -1.78
N ASN A 231 -2.11 2.41 -2.55
CA ASN A 231 -1.91 1.74 -3.84
C ASN A 231 -1.05 2.58 -4.80
N HIS A 232 -1.26 3.90 -4.84
CA HIS A 232 -0.46 4.80 -5.66
C HIS A 232 1.03 4.73 -5.29
N THR A 233 1.35 4.73 -3.99
CA THR A 233 2.72 4.60 -3.50
C THR A 233 3.36 3.28 -3.94
N LEU A 234 2.62 2.16 -3.93
CA LEU A 234 3.14 0.88 -4.43
C LEU A 234 3.49 0.95 -5.93
N LEU A 235 2.63 1.57 -6.74
CA LEU A 235 2.84 1.73 -8.17
C LEU A 235 4.05 2.65 -8.46
N GLU A 236 4.15 3.77 -7.74
CA GLU A 236 5.25 4.72 -7.84
C GLU A 236 6.59 4.06 -7.44
N ALA A 237 6.61 3.31 -6.35
CA ALA A 237 7.81 2.59 -5.91
C ALA A 237 8.24 1.51 -6.89
N ALA A 238 7.30 0.76 -7.47
CA ALA A 238 7.62 -0.22 -8.51
C ALA A 238 8.30 0.46 -9.71
N ASN A 239 7.75 1.57 -10.17
CA ASN A 239 8.32 2.36 -11.27
C ASN A 239 9.69 2.94 -10.91
N TYR A 240 9.86 3.45 -9.68
CA TYR A 240 11.13 3.99 -9.20
C TYR A 240 12.22 2.90 -9.15
N ILE A 241 11.92 1.74 -8.56
CA ILE A 241 12.86 0.62 -8.48
C ILE A 241 13.26 0.21 -9.90
N PHE A 242 12.29 0.08 -10.79
CA PHE A 242 12.56 -0.30 -12.17
C PHE A 242 13.43 0.73 -12.91
N SER A 243 13.18 2.04 -12.75
CA SER A 243 13.93 3.09 -13.47
C SER A 243 15.32 3.37 -12.91
N THR A 244 15.58 3.03 -11.65
CA THR A 244 16.86 3.29 -10.97
C THR A 244 17.72 2.05 -10.79
N SER A 245 17.17 0.85 -11.01
CA SER A 245 17.96 -0.37 -11.03
C SER A 245 18.98 -0.29 -12.18
N PRO A 246 20.26 -0.60 -11.95
CA PRO A 246 21.22 -0.72 -13.03
C PRO A 246 20.66 -1.68 -14.08
N PRO A 247 20.90 -1.46 -15.38
CA PRO A 247 20.67 -2.47 -16.39
C PRO A 247 21.59 -3.64 -16.06
N ALA A 248 21.11 -4.56 -15.22
CA ALA A 248 21.85 -5.77 -14.95
C ALA A 248 21.96 -6.47 -16.31
N SER A 249 23.18 -6.87 -16.67
CA SER A 249 23.43 -7.74 -17.82
C SER A 249 22.63 -9.06 -17.78
N ALA A 250 21.93 -9.32 -16.67
CA ALA A 250 21.04 -10.44 -16.42
C ALA A 250 19.55 -10.07 -16.12
N SER A 251 19.14 -8.79 -16.15
CA SER A 251 17.72 -8.46 -15.92
C SER A 251 16.89 -8.81 -17.15
N ARG A 252 16.03 -9.82 -17.03
CA ARG A 252 15.05 -10.20 -18.07
C ARG A 252 13.89 -9.20 -18.22
N LEU A 253 13.78 -8.25 -17.29
CA LEU A 253 12.73 -7.23 -17.28
C LEU A 253 13.13 -6.05 -18.16
N ALA A 254 12.61 -6.01 -19.39
CA ALA A 254 12.81 -4.90 -20.31
C ALA A 254 11.97 -3.67 -19.96
N THR A 255 10.75 -3.88 -19.44
CA THR A 255 9.86 -2.83 -18.93
C THR A 255 9.00 -3.37 -17.80
N LEU A 256 8.59 -2.50 -16.88
CA LEU A 256 7.62 -2.80 -15.82
C LEU A 256 6.44 -1.84 -15.90
N LYS A 257 5.21 -2.38 -15.87
CA LYS A 257 3.99 -1.58 -15.79
C LYS A 257 3.13 -2.04 -14.62
N GLY A 258 2.94 -1.16 -13.65
CA GLY A 258 1.95 -1.33 -12.59
C GLY A 258 0.61 -0.69 -12.94
N ARG A 259 -0.52 -1.32 -12.56
CA ARG A 259 -1.88 -0.78 -12.78
C ARG A 259 -2.89 -1.27 -11.75
N HIS A 260 -3.97 -0.53 -11.56
CA HIS A 260 -5.15 -1.03 -10.84
C HIS A 260 -5.90 -2.02 -11.72
N PHE A 261 -5.85 -3.30 -11.37
CA PHE A 261 -6.45 -4.36 -12.16
C PHE A 261 -7.92 -4.52 -11.80
N MET A 262 -8.25 -4.82 -10.55
CA MET A 262 -9.64 -5.09 -10.12
C MET A 262 -9.99 -4.33 -8.85
N GLY A 263 -11.19 -3.77 -8.79
CA GLY A 263 -11.69 -3.05 -7.61
C GLY A 263 -12.84 -2.11 -7.92
N LYS A 264 -13.28 -1.35 -6.90
CA LYS A 264 -14.33 -0.34 -7.07
C LYS A 264 -13.85 0.84 -7.93
N SER A 265 -14.72 1.34 -8.81
CA SER A 265 -14.46 2.56 -9.56
C SER A 265 -14.36 3.76 -8.62
N LEU A 266 -13.34 4.60 -8.81
CA LEU A 266 -13.16 5.87 -8.11
C LEU A 266 -12.85 6.97 -9.14
N ARG A 267 -13.33 8.19 -8.88
CA ARG A 267 -13.07 9.34 -9.76
C ARG A 267 -11.56 9.53 -9.91
N GLY A 268 -11.11 9.66 -11.16
CA GLY A 268 -9.69 9.87 -11.48
C GLY A 268 -8.81 8.63 -11.41
N VAL A 269 -9.36 7.46 -11.06
CA VAL A 269 -8.60 6.21 -11.01
C VAL A 269 -9.14 5.22 -12.03
N GLN A 270 -8.32 4.89 -13.03
CA GLN A 270 -8.65 3.87 -14.02
C GLN A 270 -8.48 2.47 -13.43
N VAL A 271 -9.54 1.66 -13.50
CA VAL A 271 -9.56 0.25 -13.07
C VAL A 271 -10.01 -0.59 -14.26
N GLU A 272 -9.27 -1.66 -14.57
CA GLU A 272 -9.59 -2.50 -15.73
C GLU A 272 -10.86 -3.34 -15.50
N CYS A 273 -10.95 -4.01 -14.35
CA CYS A 273 -12.06 -4.84 -13.95
C CYS A 273 -12.81 -4.18 -12.79
N VAL A 274 -13.83 -3.37 -13.14
CA VAL A 274 -14.65 -2.69 -12.14
C VAL A 274 -15.56 -3.69 -11.43
N ALA A 275 -15.39 -3.79 -10.11
CA ALA A 275 -16.27 -4.52 -9.20
C ALA A 275 -17.37 -3.60 -8.65
N SER A 276 -18.58 -4.11 -8.58
CA SER A 276 -19.77 -3.42 -8.10
C SER A 276 -20.68 -4.35 -7.29
N ALA A 277 -21.40 -3.79 -6.32
CA ALA A 277 -22.35 -4.57 -5.52
C ALA A 277 -23.48 -5.21 -6.37
N SER A 278 -23.76 -4.67 -7.56
CA SER A 278 -24.74 -5.22 -8.50
C SER A 278 -24.26 -6.44 -9.29
N ASP A 279 -22.97 -6.82 -9.21
CA ASP A 279 -22.43 -7.94 -9.99
C ASP A 279 -23.10 -9.29 -9.63
N ASN A 280 -23.52 -9.45 -8.36
CA ASN A 280 -24.20 -10.65 -7.87
C ASN A 280 -25.52 -10.94 -8.62
N ASN A 281 -26.20 -9.89 -9.08
CA ASN A 281 -27.52 -9.99 -9.71
C ASN A 281 -27.43 -10.01 -11.24
N THR A 282 -26.25 -9.82 -11.82
CA THR A 282 -26.06 -9.63 -13.28
C THR A 282 -25.23 -10.74 -13.93
N GLY A 283 -24.79 -11.73 -13.15
CA GLY A 283 -23.89 -12.80 -13.63
C GLY A 283 -22.44 -12.34 -13.89
N ARG A 284 -22.12 -11.09 -13.56
CA ARG A 284 -20.79 -10.50 -13.80
C ARG A 284 -19.67 -11.09 -12.94
N LEU A 285 -20.00 -11.81 -11.87
CA LEU A 285 -18.99 -12.53 -11.07
C LEU A 285 -18.19 -13.52 -11.91
N GLU A 286 -18.82 -14.23 -12.85
CA GLU A 286 -18.09 -15.13 -13.76
C GLU A 286 -17.14 -14.35 -14.67
N VAL A 287 -17.56 -13.21 -15.21
CA VAL A 287 -16.71 -12.37 -16.05
C VAL A 287 -15.49 -11.85 -15.28
N LEU A 288 -15.69 -11.39 -14.04
CA LEU A 288 -14.60 -10.94 -13.17
C LEU A 288 -13.66 -12.08 -12.80
N TRP A 289 -14.20 -13.26 -12.46
CA TRP A 289 -13.39 -14.44 -12.19
C TRP A 289 -12.53 -14.84 -13.38
N ARG A 290 -13.11 -14.88 -14.59
CA ARG A 290 -12.37 -15.22 -15.81
C ARG A 290 -11.30 -14.18 -16.15
N ALA A 291 -11.57 -12.90 -15.92
CA ALA A 291 -10.57 -11.86 -16.05
C ALA A 291 -9.42 -12.05 -15.06
N LEU A 292 -9.73 -12.34 -13.78
CA LEU A 292 -8.73 -12.64 -12.75
C LEU A 292 -7.89 -13.86 -13.13
N TRP A 293 -8.54 -14.94 -13.58
CA TRP A 293 -7.86 -16.14 -14.03
C TRP A 293 -6.91 -15.86 -15.18
N ALA A 294 -7.39 -15.18 -16.23
CA ALA A 294 -6.58 -14.83 -17.39
C ALA A 294 -5.36 -13.97 -17.02
N ALA A 295 -5.54 -12.97 -16.15
CA ALA A 295 -4.44 -12.13 -15.67
C ALA A 295 -3.46 -12.89 -14.78
N PHE A 296 -3.94 -13.83 -13.96
CA PHE A 296 -3.10 -14.65 -13.09
C PHE A 296 -2.26 -15.67 -13.89
N THR A 297 -2.82 -16.22 -14.96
CA THR A 297 -2.14 -17.21 -15.83
C THR A 297 -1.28 -16.59 -16.92
N ASP A 298 -1.17 -15.26 -16.99
CA ASP A 298 -0.18 -14.60 -17.86
C ASP A 298 1.19 -14.65 -17.16
N ASP A 299 2.15 -15.34 -17.77
CA ASP A 299 3.52 -15.52 -17.27
C ASP A 299 4.26 -14.19 -16.99
N ASN A 300 3.80 -13.10 -17.61
CA ASN A 300 4.38 -11.78 -17.44
C ASN A 300 3.69 -10.94 -16.36
N THR A 301 2.64 -11.45 -15.72
CA THR A 301 1.82 -10.69 -14.77
C THR A 301 1.92 -11.27 -13.37
N VAL A 302 2.06 -10.39 -12.38
CA VAL A 302 1.94 -10.73 -10.95
C VAL A 302 0.85 -9.87 -10.33
N LEU A 303 0.01 -10.53 -9.54
CA LEU A 303 -1.13 -9.90 -8.89
C LEU A 303 -0.89 -9.71 -7.40
N LEU A 304 -1.16 -8.50 -6.93
CA LEU A 304 -1.01 -8.09 -5.53
C LEU A 304 -2.35 -7.55 -5.04
N PHE A 305 -2.90 -8.18 -4.01
CA PHE A 305 -4.19 -7.85 -3.43
C PHE A 305 -4.01 -6.95 -2.18
N HIS A 306 -4.66 -5.79 -2.20
CA HIS A 306 -4.89 -4.95 -1.04
C HIS A 306 -6.19 -5.36 -0.34
N LEU A 307 -6.03 -6.09 0.76
CA LEU A 307 -7.06 -6.45 1.72
C LEU A 307 -7.15 -5.40 2.83
N THR A 308 -8.03 -5.61 3.81
CA THR A 308 -8.39 -4.65 4.86
C THR A 308 -7.26 -3.78 5.41
N ASN A 309 -6.24 -4.41 5.99
CA ASN A 309 -5.06 -3.73 6.54
C ASN A 309 -3.79 -4.47 6.10
N HIS A 310 -3.84 -5.07 4.91
CA HIS A 310 -2.84 -6.02 4.48
C HIS A 310 -2.71 -6.05 2.96
N TYR A 311 -1.47 -6.00 2.48
CA TYR A 311 -1.14 -6.29 1.10
C TYR A 311 -0.56 -7.69 1.02
N ALA A 312 -0.96 -8.49 0.04
CA ALA A 312 -0.40 -9.82 -0.21
C ALA A 312 -0.45 -10.18 -1.70
N LEU A 313 0.46 -11.05 -2.15
CA LEU A 313 0.39 -11.61 -3.50
C LEU A 313 -0.78 -12.59 -3.60
N LEU A 314 -1.25 -12.81 -4.82
CA LEU A 314 -2.02 -14.01 -5.17
C LEU A 314 -1.06 -15.09 -5.62
N PHE A 315 -1.16 -16.29 -5.02
CA PHE A 315 -0.24 -17.40 -5.28
C PHE A 315 -0.86 -18.52 -6.10
N ALA A 316 -2.18 -18.67 -6.02
CA ALA A 316 -2.93 -19.67 -6.76
C ALA A 316 -4.40 -19.28 -6.88
N LEU A 317 -5.07 -19.87 -7.87
CA LEU A 317 -6.51 -19.85 -8.07
C LEU A 317 -7.00 -21.29 -8.21
N ARG A 318 -8.19 -21.58 -7.70
CA ARG A 318 -8.85 -22.86 -7.96
C ARG A 318 -10.35 -22.69 -8.09
N GLU A 319 -10.95 -23.56 -8.88
CA GLU A 319 -12.40 -23.65 -9.04
C GLU A 319 -12.86 -25.09 -9.20
N TRP A 320 -14.07 -25.38 -8.71
CA TRP A 320 -14.74 -26.65 -8.92
C TRP A 320 -16.25 -26.49 -8.75
N VAL A 321 -16.99 -27.48 -9.24
CA VAL A 321 -18.44 -27.57 -9.00
C VAL A 321 -18.66 -28.55 -7.86
N ASP A 322 -19.16 -28.03 -6.73
CA ASP A 322 -19.63 -28.81 -5.60
C ASP A 322 -21.13 -29.10 -5.77
N GLU A 323 -21.55 -30.33 -5.50
CA GLU A 323 -22.95 -30.75 -5.65
C GLU A 323 -23.87 -30.01 -4.67
N THR A 324 -23.34 -29.62 -3.50
CA THR A 324 -24.13 -28.97 -2.44
C THR A 324 -24.05 -27.44 -2.49
N SER A 325 -22.86 -26.89 -2.75
CA SER A 325 -22.59 -25.45 -2.65
C SER A 325 -22.56 -24.75 -4.01
N GLY A 326 -22.68 -25.49 -5.11
CA GLY A 326 -22.58 -24.95 -6.45
C GLY A 326 -21.13 -24.66 -6.87
N HIS A 327 -20.93 -23.58 -7.63
CA HIS A 327 -19.60 -23.28 -8.19
C HIS A 327 -18.72 -22.58 -7.15
N VAL A 328 -17.67 -23.27 -6.69
CA VAL A 328 -16.72 -22.76 -5.72
C VAL A 328 -15.50 -22.20 -6.45
N ARG A 329 -15.08 -20.99 -6.08
CA ARG A 329 -13.92 -20.29 -6.64
C ARG A 329 -13.12 -19.67 -5.51
N GLN A 330 -11.83 -19.91 -5.47
CA GLN A 330 -10.99 -19.45 -4.37
C GLN A 330 -9.65 -18.90 -4.84
N VAL A 331 -9.13 -17.92 -4.10
CA VAL A 331 -7.81 -17.35 -4.29
C VAL A 331 -6.92 -17.72 -3.11
N LEU A 332 -5.67 -18.12 -3.38
CA LEU A 332 -4.66 -18.37 -2.35
C LEU A 332 -3.86 -17.10 -2.14
N THR A 333 -3.79 -16.66 -0.88
CA THR A 333 -2.99 -15.51 -0.47
C THR A 333 -2.25 -15.78 0.85
N ALA A 334 -1.40 -14.85 1.25
CA ALA A 334 -0.74 -14.88 2.55
C ALA A 334 -1.56 -14.09 3.58
N ARG A 335 -1.54 -14.57 4.82
CA ARG A 335 -1.94 -13.77 5.98
C ARG A 335 -0.70 -13.10 6.55
N LYS A 336 -0.94 -12.05 7.34
CA LYS A 336 0.09 -11.29 8.04
C LYS A 336 1.08 -12.19 8.78
N GLY A 337 2.36 -12.05 8.48
CA GLY A 337 3.46 -12.80 9.09
C GLY A 337 3.58 -14.27 8.64
N GLN A 338 2.67 -14.76 7.80
CA GLN A 338 2.55 -16.19 7.48
C GLN A 338 2.96 -16.48 6.03
N ARG A 339 3.36 -17.73 5.80
CA ARG A 339 3.49 -18.31 4.45
C ARG A 339 2.13 -18.36 3.71
N PRO A 340 2.11 -18.44 2.38
CA PRO A 340 0.87 -18.57 1.59
C PRO A 340 0.08 -19.81 2.00
N THR A 341 -1.04 -19.60 2.69
CA THR A 341 -1.84 -20.69 3.29
C THR A 341 -3.33 -20.41 3.31
N ALA A 342 -3.73 -19.17 3.06
CA ALA A 342 -5.12 -18.76 3.20
C ALA A 342 -5.82 -18.79 1.85
N TRP A 343 -6.76 -19.72 1.72
CA TRP A 343 -7.76 -19.70 0.66
C TRP A 343 -8.91 -18.77 1.07
N ILE A 344 -9.29 -17.86 0.17
CA ILE A 344 -10.41 -16.93 0.34
C ILE A 344 -11.39 -17.16 -0.81
N ASP A 345 -12.67 -17.29 -0.49
CA ASP A 345 -13.72 -17.42 -1.50
C ASP A 345 -13.80 -16.16 -2.37
N PHE A 346 -13.99 -16.35 -3.68
CA PHE A 346 -14.02 -15.23 -4.61
C PHE A 346 -15.18 -14.26 -4.33
N ASP A 347 -16.29 -14.75 -3.78
CA ASP A 347 -17.41 -13.91 -3.34
C ASP A 347 -17.00 -12.99 -2.17
N ASP A 348 -16.14 -13.47 -1.27
CA ASP A 348 -15.57 -12.65 -0.19
C ASP A 348 -14.55 -11.65 -0.73
N VAL A 349 -13.71 -12.06 -1.69
CA VAL A 349 -12.80 -11.14 -2.41
C VAL A 349 -13.59 -10.02 -3.06
N HIS A 350 -14.67 -10.35 -3.78
CA HIS A 350 -15.55 -9.38 -4.43
C HIS A 350 -16.21 -8.43 -3.42
N ARG A 351 -16.75 -8.97 -2.32
CA ARG A 351 -17.35 -8.18 -1.24
C ARG A 351 -16.34 -7.20 -0.64
N MET A 352 -15.09 -7.64 -0.42
CA MET A 352 -14.00 -6.75 0.03
C MET A 352 -13.75 -5.65 -0.99
N LEU A 353 -13.54 -5.98 -2.27
CA LEU A 353 -13.29 -5.00 -3.34
C LEU A 353 -14.41 -3.95 -3.48
N CYS A 354 -15.65 -4.31 -3.16
CA CYS A 354 -16.80 -3.39 -3.16
C CYS A 354 -16.90 -2.52 -1.90
N GLY A 355 -16.38 -3.01 -0.77
CA GLY A 355 -16.54 -2.40 0.55
C GLY A 355 -15.85 -1.06 0.72
N TRP A 356 -14.61 -0.91 0.23
CA TRP A 356 -13.86 0.35 0.29
C TRP A 356 -13.05 0.57 -0.99
N GLY A 357 -13.01 1.81 -1.47
CA GLY A 357 -12.38 2.15 -2.75
C GLY A 357 -10.87 1.94 -2.81
N GLY A 358 -10.22 1.82 -1.65
CA GLY A 358 -8.81 1.47 -1.53
C GLY A 358 -8.51 -0.03 -1.69
N TYR A 359 -9.47 -0.93 -1.45
CA TYR A 359 -9.27 -2.37 -1.66
C TYR A 359 -9.25 -2.70 -3.14
N ARG A 360 -8.14 -3.26 -3.60
CA ARG A 360 -7.84 -3.47 -5.02
C ARG A 360 -6.92 -4.64 -5.24
N ILE A 361 -7.07 -5.30 -6.37
CA ILE A 361 -6.01 -6.13 -6.95
C ILE A 361 -5.23 -5.23 -7.91
N LEU A 362 -3.93 -5.13 -7.69
CA LEU A 362 -2.97 -4.48 -8.57
C LEU A 362 -2.32 -5.53 -9.45
N ALA A 363 -2.07 -5.19 -10.71
CA ALA A 363 -1.28 -6.00 -11.63
C ALA A 363 0.05 -5.31 -11.91
N PHE A 364 1.14 -6.05 -11.78
CA PHE A 364 2.47 -5.65 -12.21
C PHE A 364 2.87 -6.57 -13.36
N GLN A 365 3.12 -5.98 -14.52
CA GLN A 365 3.33 -6.72 -15.75
C GLN A 365 4.70 -6.39 -16.35
N ARG A 366 5.43 -7.43 -16.78
CA ARG A 366 6.58 -7.28 -17.68
C ARG A 366 6.02 -6.97 -19.06
N THR A 367 6.45 -5.89 -19.69
CA THR A 367 6.22 -5.76 -21.14
C THR A 367 7.48 -6.24 -21.84
N THR A 368 7.39 -7.40 -22.49
CA THR A 368 8.40 -7.81 -23.46
C THR A 368 8.38 -6.78 -24.59
N THR A 369 9.53 -6.20 -24.91
CA THR A 369 9.69 -5.48 -26.17
C THR A 369 9.30 -6.46 -27.26
N ARG A 370 8.22 -6.21 -28.01
CA ARG A 370 7.96 -6.95 -29.24
C ARG A 370 9.18 -6.70 -30.12
N VAL A 371 10.03 -7.72 -30.26
CA VAL A 371 11.10 -7.74 -31.26
C VAL A 371 10.46 -7.85 -32.63
#